data_AF-A0A8B7K896-F1
#
_entry.id   AF-A0A8B7K896-F1
#
_cell.length_a   1.000
_cell.length_b   1.000
_cell.length_c   1.000
_cell.angle_alpha   90.00
_cell.angle_beta   90.00
_cell.angle_gamma   90.00
#
_symmetry.space_group_name_H-M   'P 1'
#
loop_
_entity.id
_entity.type
_entity.pdbx_description
1 polymer ?
#
loop_
_entity_poly.entity_id
_entity_poly.type
_entity_poly.pdbx_seq_one_letter_code
_entity_poly.pdbx_strand_id
1 'polypeptide(L)'
;MCLDKDGTGHHHGGEACSSSTRRCQVRGPEHSPFSQQWDFTEDTAGQKEAGIMPSTSGSGALFLKDFPWAAAQTSLLLLLGLLLLAALGFIWKLRREKARECWTKEKLQRELCWRKAQKVDDWRKARSHAAHVTLDPDTAYPELFLSEDHRSVRRRNMWQDLPERTGRFFFDPCVLGHESFSSGRHYWEVEVGDRTYWELGVCEENVERTWGITESPQNGFWAMELYANKYQALSSPRTALPLGEPLSRVGIFVDYEAGDVSFYSGADGSHIYTFPQASFSGPLRPFFCLWFYHPTPLTICH
;
A
#
# COMPACT_ATOMS: atom_id res chain seq x y z
N MET A 1 -31.94 34.54 -23.07
CA MET A 1 -32.19 35.26 -21.81
C MET A 1 -33.08 34.39 -20.97
N CYS A 2 -32.51 33.72 -19.97
CA CYS A 2 -33.13 33.25 -18.73
C CYS A 2 -31.95 32.88 -17.82
N LEU A 3 -31.77 33.66 -16.75
CA LEU A 3 -30.77 33.44 -15.70
C LEU A 3 -31.50 32.95 -14.44
N ASP A 4 -31.01 31.81 -13.95
CA ASP A 4 -30.70 31.35 -12.59
C ASP A 4 -31.46 31.84 -11.35
N LYS A 5 -31.69 30.88 -10.43
CA LYS A 5 -31.04 30.86 -9.10
C LYS A 5 -30.97 29.43 -8.53
N ASP A 6 -29.77 28.86 -8.56
CA ASP A 6 -29.31 27.74 -7.73
C ASP A 6 -28.62 28.26 -6.45
N GLY A 7 -28.44 27.37 -5.46
CA GLY A 7 -27.65 27.66 -4.26
C GLY A 7 -27.40 26.48 -3.33
N THR A 8 -27.07 25.29 -3.85
CA THR A 8 -26.61 24.13 -3.05
C THR A 8 -25.17 23.76 -3.41
N GLY A 9 -24.28 23.74 -2.42
CA GLY A 9 -22.85 23.39 -2.55
C GLY A 9 -22.49 21.99 -2.05
N HIS A 10 -21.93 21.20 -2.99
CA HIS A 10 -20.82 20.22 -2.97
C HIS A 10 -19.92 20.06 -1.72
N HIS A 11 -19.05 19.07 -1.50
CA HIS A 11 -18.61 17.76 -2.07
C HIS A 11 -17.68 17.16 -0.95
N HIS A 12 -17.47 15.84 -0.78
CA HIS A 12 -16.45 15.07 -1.51
C HIS A 12 -16.64 13.56 -1.26
N GLY A 13 -16.82 12.81 -2.34
CA GLY A 13 -16.77 11.35 -2.38
C GLY A 13 -15.39 10.87 -2.81
N GLY A 14 -15.02 9.69 -2.31
CA GLY A 14 -13.74 9.04 -2.57
C GLY A 14 -13.55 8.61 -4.03
N GLU A 15 -12.31 8.75 -4.50
CA GLU A 15 -11.88 8.23 -5.80
C GLU A 15 -11.57 6.74 -5.70
N ALA A 16 -12.41 5.94 -6.35
CA ALA A 16 -12.09 4.58 -6.73
C ALA A 16 -11.09 4.60 -7.91
N CYS A 17 -10.05 3.79 -7.82
CA CYS A 17 -9.04 3.61 -8.85
C CYS A 17 -9.68 2.90 -10.08
N SER A 18 -10.19 3.66 -11.05
CA SER A 18 -10.66 3.11 -12.32
C SER A 18 -9.54 3.14 -13.36
N SER A 19 -9.13 1.97 -13.82
CA SER A 19 -8.13 1.78 -14.86
C SER A 19 -8.77 1.85 -16.25
N SER A 20 -8.82 3.07 -16.83
CA SER A 20 -9.13 3.25 -18.25
C SER A 20 -7.90 2.94 -19.10
N THR A 21 -7.75 1.69 -19.56
CA THR A 21 -6.77 1.33 -20.59
C THR A 21 -7.31 1.70 -21.98
N ARG A 22 -6.96 2.88 -22.50
CA ARG A 22 -7.14 3.16 -23.95
C ARG A 22 -6.06 2.44 -24.73
N ARG A 23 -6.43 1.31 -25.33
CA ARG A 23 -5.63 0.58 -26.31
C ARG A 23 -5.57 1.39 -27.60
N CYS A 24 -4.40 1.96 -27.94
CA CYS A 24 -4.17 2.51 -29.28
C CYS A 24 -4.18 1.36 -30.30
N GLN A 25 -5.29 1.19 -31.03
CA GLN A 25 -5.35 0.35 -32.22
C GLN A 25 -4.92 1.17 -33.43
N VAL A 26 -3.83 0.75 -34.08
CA VAL A 26 -3.50 1.15 -35.45
C VAL A 26 -4.25 0.20 -36.38
N ARG A 27 -5.18 0.72 -37.18
CA ARG A 27 -5.79 -0.02 -38.31
C ARG A 27 -4.80 -0.06 -39.46
N GLY A 28 -4.41 -1.25 -39.89
CA GLY A 28 -3.94 -1.49 -41.27
C GLY A 28 -5.14 -1.79 -42.17
N PRO A 29 -5.08 -1.48 -43.48
CA PRO A 29 -6.01 -2.06 -44.43
C PRO A 29 -5.44 -3.40 -44.90
N GLU A 30 -6.29 -4.42 -45.01
CA GLU A 30 -6.47 -5.17 -46.26
C GLU A 30 -7.52 -6.25 -46.09
N HIS A 31 -8.53 -6.15 -46.96
CA HIS A 31 -9.50 -7.19 -47.26
C HIS A 31 -8.86 -8.18 -48.24
N SER A 32 -8.99 -9.48 -47.97
CA SER A 32 -9.32 -10.49 -48.98
C SER A 32 -9.69 -11.82 -48.30
N PRO A 33 -10.88 -12.37 -48.55
CA PRO A 33 -11.18 -13.77 -48.27
C PRO A 33 -11.47 -14.57 -49.55
N PHE A 34 -11.12 -15.86 -49.49
CA PHE A 34 -11.67 -16.96 -50.32
C PHE A 34 -11.30 -16.93 -51.82
N SER A 35 -11.01 -18.01 -52.53
CA SER A 35 -11.40 -19.42 -52.40
C SER A 35 -10.57 -20.29 -53.38
N GLN A 36 -10.34 -21.54 -52.99
CA GLN A 36 -10.31 -22.74 -53.83
C GLN A 36 -9.29 -22.93 -54.96
N GLN A 37 -8.35 -23.82 -54.62
CA GLN A 37 -7.86 -24.93 -55.42
C GLN A 37 -8.94 -25.59 -56.29
N TRP A 38 -8.66 -25.71 -57.59
CA TRP A 38 -9.30 -26.66 -58.51
C TRP A 38 -8.27 -27.21 -59.51
N ASP A 39 -8.57 -28.44 -59.91
CA ASP A 39 -7.72 -29.43 -60.53
C ASP A 39 -7.22 -29.15 -61.95
N PHE A 40 -6.17 -29.92 -62.25
CA PHE A 40 -5.54 -30.16 -63.53
C PHE A 40 -6.48 -30.95 -64.45
N THR A 41 -6.75 -30.43 -65.65
CA THR A 41 -6.97 -31.26 -66.85
C THR A 41 -6.47 -30.51 -68.08
N GLU A 42 -5.63 -31.18 -68.84
CA GLU A 42 -5.23 -30.85 -70.20
C GLU A 42 -6.46 -30.68 -71.09
N ASP A 43 -6.43 -29.73 -72.02
CA ASP A 43 -6.83 -30.06 -73.37
C ASP A 43 -6.21 -29.15 -74.43
N THR A 44 -6.04 -29.76 -75.59
CA THR A 44 -5.21 -29.37 -76.73
C THR A 44 -6.02 -28.54 -77.74
N ALA A 45 -5.32 -27.69 -78.51
CA ALA A 45 -5.52 -27.42 -79.95
C ALA A 45 -5.74 -25.96 -80.39
N GLY A 46 -5.07 -25.62 -81.51
CA GLY A 46 -5.52 -24.64 -82.51
C GLY A 46 -4.97 -23.22 -82.33
N GLN A 47 -3.83 -22.84 -82.90
CA GLN A 47 -3.63 -22.46 -84.31
C GLN A 47 -4.41 -21.22 -84.75
N LYS A 48 -3.73 -20.07 -84.92
CA LYS A 48 -3.56 -19.37 -86.21
C LYS A 48 -2.73 -18.09 -86.11
N GLU A 49 -1.92 -17.93 -87.14
CA GLU A 49 -1.06 -16.81 -87.47
C GLU A 49 -1.83 -15.52 -87.83
N ALA A 50 -1.17 -14.38 -87.61
CA ALA A 50 -0.92 -13.29 -88.56
C ALA A 50 -0.40 -12.11 -87.71
N GLY A 51 0.83 -11.66 -87.82
CA GLY A 51 1.44 -11.15 -89.03
C GLY A 51 1.21 -9.63 -89.08
N ILE A 52 2.31 -8.90 -89.34
CA ILE A 52 2.40 -7.46 -89.68
C ILE A 52 2.87 -6.55 -88.53
N MET A 53 4.21 -6.41 -88.46
CA MET A 53 4.86 -5.11 -88.25
C MET A 53 4.65 -4.26 -89.53
N PRO A 54 4.58 -2.93 -89.45
CA PRO A 54 5.84 -2.21 -89.63
C PRO A 54 6.03 -1.01 -88.69
N SER A 55 7.32 -0.80 -88.44
CA SER A 55 7.98 0.40 -87.97
C SER A 55 7.53 1.70 -88.65
N THR A 56 7.46 2.77 -87.86
CA THR A 56 7.97 4.13 -88.15
C THR A 56 7.97 4.88 -86.82
N SER A 57 9.14 5.16 -86.24
CA SER A 57 9.92 6.38 -86.46
C SER A 57 9.06 7.63 -86.33
N GLY A 58 9.21 8.32 -85.20
CA GLY A 58 8.42 9.49 -84.85
C GLY A 58 8.83 10.08 -83.51
N SER A 59 10.08 10.57 -83.47
CA SER A 59 10.51 11.78 -82.77
C SER A 59 9.70 12.21 -81.54
N GLY A 60 10.32 12.04 -80.38
CA GLY A 60 9.88 12.67 -79.14
C GLY A 60 10.72 12.29 -77.94
N ALA A 61 12.01 11.96 -78.13
CA ALA A 61 12.96 12.00 -77.03
C ALA A 61 13.03 13.47 -76.58
N LEU A 62 12.19 13.81 -75.60
CA LEU A 62 12.31 15.05 -74.88
C LEU A 62 13.71 15.04 -74.26
N PHE A 63 14.57 15.81 -74.91
CA PHE A 63 15.87 16.25 -74.46
C PHE A 63 15.75 16.76 -73.01
N LEU A 64 15.96 15.89 -72.05
CA LEU A 64 16.38 16.22 -70.70
C LEU A 64 17.88 15.94 -70.62
N LYS A 65 18.66 16.68 -71.41
CA LYS A 65 20.10 16.76 -71.21
C LYS A 65 20.49 18.23 -71.09
N ASP A 66 21.03 18.48 -69.90
CA ASP A 66 21.88 19.61 -69.52
C ASP A 66 21.15 20.91 -69.15
N PHE A 67 20.21 20.77 -68.22
CA PHE A 67 19.80 21.85 -67.35
C PHE A 67 20.71 21.88 -66.11
N PRO A 68 21.61 22.88 -65.93
CA PRO A 68 22.53 22.95 -64.79
C PRO A 68 21.85 23.00 -63.40
N TRP A 69 20.55 23.27 -63.35
CA TRP A 69 19.75 23.22 -62.12
C TRP A 69 19.31 21.80 -61.71
N ALA A 70 19.35 20.80 -62.60
CA ALA A 70 18.94 19.43 -62.30
C ALA A 70 19.88 18.73 -61.29
N ALA A 71 21.20 18.99 -61.38
CA ALA A 71 22.17 18.53 -60.40
C ALA A 71 22.05 19.26 -59.05
N ALA A 72 21.62 20.53 -59.07
CA ALA A 72 21.31 21.28 -57.85
C ALA A 72 20.04 20.73 -57.16
N GLN A 73 19.05 20.27 -57.94
CA GLN A 73 17.81 19.71 -57.42
C GLN A 73 18.00 18.33 -56.76
N THR A 74 18.81 17.43 -57.34
CA THR A 74 19.11 16.13 -56.70
C THR A 74 19.90 16.30 -55.41
N SER A 75 20.85 17.25 -55.39
CA SER A 75 21.61 17.61 -54.19
C SER A 75 20.70 18.16 -53.08
N LEU A 76 19.73 19.01 -53.43
CA LEU A 76 18.73 19.53 -52.49
C LEU A 76 17.81 18.42 -51.95
N LEU A 77 17.38 17.49 -52.80
CA LEU A 77 16.54 16.35 -52.38
C LEU A 77 17.29 15.39 -51.44
N LEU A 78 18.58 15.12 -51.70
CA LEU A 78 19.42 14.33 -50.80
C LEU A 78 19.59 15.01 -49.44
N LEU A 79 19.84 16.32 -49.44
CA LEU A 79 20.00 17.10 -48.22
C LEU A 79 18.69 17.16 -47.41
N LEU A 80 17.55 17.33 -48.08
CA LEU A 80 16.23 17.23 -47.47
C LEU A 80 15.97 15.83 -46.88
N GLY A 81 16.33 14.77 -47.60
CA GLY A 81 16.19 13.39 -47.13
C GLY A 81 17.00 13.12 -45.86
N LEU A 82 18.25 13.59 -45.79
CA LEU A 82 19.09 13.48 -44.59
C LEU A 82 18.50 14.24 -43.40
N LEU A 83 17.96 15.44 -43.62
CA LEU A 83 17.28 16.23 -42.58
C LEU A 83 16.04 15.50 -42.03
N LEU A 84 15.23 14.88 -42.90
CA LEU A 84 14.07 14.10 -42.50
C LEU A 84 14.45 12.87 -41.68
N LEU A 85 15.50 12.14 -42.08
CA LEU A 85 16.00 10.98 -41.32
C LEU A 85 16.54 11.40 -39.95
N ALA A 86 17.29 12.50 -39.87
CA ALA A 86 17.77 13.04 -38.61
C ALA A 86 16.62 13.46 -37.69
N ALA A 87 15.58 14.13 -38.24
CA ALA A 87 14.38 14.50 -37.50
C ALA A 87 13.61 13.28 -36.99
N LEU A 88 13.43 12.23 -37.80
CA LEU A 88 12.80 10.98 -37.37
C LEU A 88 13.60 10.27 -36.27
N GLY A 89 14.94 10.23 -36.40
CA GLY A 89 15.82 9.70 -35.36
C GLY A 89 15.73 10.48 -34.05
N PHE A 90 15.66 11.81 -34.14
CA PHE A 90 15.47 12.68 -32.97
C PHE A 90 14.10 12.49 -32.32
N ILE A 91 13.02 12.42 -33.11
CA ILE A 91 11.66 12.12 -32.62
C ILE A 91 11.63 10.73 -31.97
N TRP A 92 12.26 9.72 -32.58
CA TRP A 92 12.34 8.38 -32.03
C TRP A 92 13.14 8.36 -30.72
N LYS A 93 14.27 9.08 -30.65
CA LYS A 93 15.07 9.26 -29.43
C LYS A 93 14.24 9.91 -28.31
N LEU A 94 13.54 11.02 -28.60
CA LEU A 94 12.67 11.70 -27.64
C LEU A 94 11.51 10.81 -27.17
N ARG A 95 10.87 10.08 -28.09
CA ARG A 95 9.82 9.12 -27.75
C ARG A 95 10.37 8.00 -26.87
N ARG A 96 11.56 7.49 -27.17
CA ARG A 96 12.25 6.46 -26.38
C ARG A 96 12.64 6.96 -24.99
N GLU A 97 13.08 8.21 -24.86
CA GLU A 97 13.37 8.83 -23.56
C GLU A 97 12.11 9.01 -22.72
N LYS A 98 11.05 9.61 -23.28
CA LYS A 98 9.74 9.73 -22.59
C LYS A 98 9.14 8.37 -22.23
N ALA A 99 9.27 7.37 -23.10
CA ALA A 99 8.80 6.02 -22.82
C ALA A 99 9.57 5.37 -21.65
N ARG A 100 10.90 5.59 -21.57
CA ARG A 100 11.72 5.10 -20.44
C ARG A 100 11.31 5.78 -19.13
N GLU A 101 11.08 7.08 -19.13
CA GLU A 101 10.59 7.79 -17.94
C GLU A 101 9.21 7.31 -17.51
N CYS A 102 8.26 7.19 -18.45
CA CYS A 102 6.91 6.69 -18.17
C CYS A 102 6.95 5.26 -17.61
N TRP A 103 7.72 4.37 -18.25
CA TRP A 103 7.93 3.00 -17.79
C TRP A 103 8.54 2.96 -16.37
N THR A 104 9.51 3.83 -16.07
CA THR A 104 10.15 3.88 -14.76
C THR A 104 9.18 4.36 -13.67
N LYS A 105 8.39 5.40 -13.95
CA LYS A 105 7.34 5.89 -13.03
C LYS A 105 6.25 4.84 -12.81
N GLU A 106 5.77 4.21 -13.87
CA GLU A 106 4.77 3.15 -13.80
C GLU A 106 5.28 1.94 -13.02
N LYS A 107 6.54 1.53 -13.24
CA LYS A 107 7.17 0.44 -12.48
C LYS A 107 7.25 0.79 -11.00
N LEU A 108 7.76 1.98 -10.65
CA LEU A 108 7.84 2.41 -9.25
C LEU A 108 6.45 2.48 -8.61
N GLN A 109 5.45 2.99 -9.32
CA GLN A 109 4.08 3.08 -8.85
C GLN A 109 3.47 1.69 -8.63
N ARG A 110 3.71 0.74 -9.52
CA ARG A 110 3.29 -0.66 -9.34
C ARG A 110 3.91 -1.31 -8.12
N GLU A 111 5.22 -1.12 -7.92
CA GLU A 111 5.94 -1.63 -6.75
C GLU A 111 5.37 -1.05 -5.45
N LEU A 112 5.11 0.26 -5.41
CA LEU A 112 4.49 0.91 -4.25
C LEU A 112 3.06 0.43 -4.00
N CYS A 113 2.24 0.31 -5.05
CA CYS A 113 0.88 -0.22 -4.95
C CYS A 113 0.87 -1.67 -4.45
N TRP A 114 1.76 -2.51 -4.99
CA TRP A 114 1.90 -3.91 -4.56
C TRP A 114 2.30 -4.02 -3.08
N ARG A 115 3.32 -3.25 -2.65
CA ARG A 115 3.74 -3.23 -1.24
C ARG A 115 2.64 -2.74 -0.31
N LYS A 116 1.89 -1.70 -0.71
CA LYS A 116 0.72 -1.23 0.07
C LYS A 116 -0.36 -2.29 0.16
N ALA A 117 -0.67 -2.97 -0.94
CA ALA A 117 -1.67 -4.03 -0.96
C ALA A 117 -1.28 -5.21 -0.06
N GLN A 118 -0.01 -5.61 -0.07
CA GLN A 118 0.51 -6.68 0.80
C GLN A 118 0.34 -6.33 2.28
N LYS A 119 0.72 -5.12 2.70
CA LYS A 119 0.54 -4.67 4.09
C LYS A 119 -0.93 -4.71 4.55
N VAL A 120 -1.85 -4.30 3.67
CA VAL A 120 -3.29 -4.35 3.96
C VAL A 120 -3.78 -5.79 4.08
N ASP A 121 -3.27 -6.71 3.26
CA ASP A 121 -3.60 -8.14 3.34
C ASP A 121 -3.11 -8.75 4.66
N ASP A 122 -1.89 -8.42 5.09
CA ASP A 122 -1.33 -8.88 6.36
C ASP A 122 -2.15 -8.39 7.55
N TRP A 123 -2.55 -7.11 7.56
CA TRP A 123 -3.45 -6.58 8.60
C TRP A 123 -4.84 -7.25 8.58
N ARG A 124 -5.41 -7.54 7.40
CA ARG A 124 -6.69 -8.25 7.30
C ARG A 124 -6.60 -9.68 7.85
N LYS A 125 -5.47 -10.37 7.61
CA LYS A 125 -5.20 -11.69 8.20
C LYS A 125 -5.08 -11.58 9.72
N ALA A 126 -4.34 -10.60 10.24
CA ALA A 126 -4.26 -10.36 11.68
C ALA A 126 -5.65 -10.15 12.28
N ARG A 127 -6.48 -9.28 11.67
CA ARG A 127 -7.86 -9.02 12.09
C ARG A 127 -8.79 -10.24 12.06
N SER A 128 -8.51 -11.24 11.22
CA SER A 128 -9.29 -12.48 11.20
C SER A 128 -9.12 -13.32 12.47
N HIS A 129 -8.11 -13.01 13.29
CA HIS A 129 -7.83 -13.62 14.58
C HIS A 129 -8.33 -12.78 15.76
N ALA A 130 -9.47 -12.10 15.58
CA ALA A 130 -10.04 -11.22 16.61
C ALA A 130 -10.28 -11.97 17.95
N ALA A 131 -9.77 -11.40 19.03
CA ALA A 131 -9.92 -11.89 20.39
C ALA A 131 -10.80 -10.92 21.19
N HIS A 132 -11.69 -11.48 22.01
CA HIS A 132 -12.53 -10.71 22.92
C HIS A 132 -11.71 -10.41 24.18
N VAL A 133 -11.22 -9.17 24.32
CA VAL A 133 -10.41 -8.74 25.48
C VAL A 133 -11.24 -7.87 26.44
N THR A 134 -11.09 -8.13 27.73
CA THR A 134 -11.68 -7.36 28.84
C THR A 134 -10.64 -7.03 29.90
N LEU A 135 -10.84 -5.96 30.65
CA LEU A 135 -9.91 -5.49 31.68
C LEU A 135 -10.14 -6.22 33.00
N ASP A 136 -9.05 -6.60 33.66
CA ASP A 136 -9.07 -7.32 34.93
C ASP A 136 -8.98 -6.36 36.13
N PRO A 137 -10.08 -6.13 36.88
CA PRO A 137 -10.10 -5.22 38.03
C PRO A 137 -9.16 -5.65 39.16
N ASP A 138 -8.77 -6.92 39.20
CA ASP A 138 -7.89 -7.45 40.25
C ASP A 138 -6.44 -7.03 40.05
N THR A 139 -6.06 -6.74 38.81
CA THR A 139 -4.71 -6.26 38.48
C THR A 139 -4.60 -4.74 38.48
N ALA A 140 -5.71 -4.04 38.31
CA ALA A 140 -5.73 -2.60 38.09
C ALA A 140 -5.12 -1.82 39.26
N TYR A 141 -4.24 -0.87 38.94
CA TYR A 141 -3.74 0.13 39.87
C TYR A 141 -4.89 0.91 40.54
N PRO A 142 -4.84 1.25 41.85
CA PRO A 142 -6.00 1.81 42.58
C PRO A 142 -6.61 3.11 42.01
N GLU A 143 -5.84 3.90 41.27
CA GLU A 143 -6.35 5.12 40.60
C GLU A 143 -6.96 4.87 39.22
N LEU A 144 -6.93 3.62 38.72
CA LEU A 144 -7.54 3.23 37.45
C LEU A 144 -8.98 2.78 37.66
N PHE A 145 -9.91 3.53 37.08
CA PHE A 145 -11.33 3.24 37.11
C PHE A 145 -11.72 2.57 35.80
N LEU A 146 -12.24 1.35 35.93
CA LEU A 146 -12.78 0.59 34.81
C LEU A 146 -14.24 0.99 34.55
N SER A 147 -14.68 0.89 33.30
CA SER A 147 -16.11 0.91 32.97
C SER A 147 -16.80 -0.38 33.40
N GLU A 148 -18.12 -0.35 33.52
CA GLU A 148 -18.93 -1.51 33.95
C GLU A 148 -18.82 -2.70 33.00
N ASP A 149 -18.63 -2.45 31.70
CA ASP A 149 -18.39 -3.47 30.69
C ASP A 149 -16.93 -3.97 30.64
N HIS A 150 -16.05 -3.43 31.50
CA HIS A 150 -14.63 -3.74 31.58
C HIS A 150 -13.87 -3.52 30.27
N ARG A 151 -14.34 -2.63 29.39
CA ARG A 151 -13.68 -2.32 28.11
C ARG A 151 -12.86 -1.04 28.15
N SER A 152 -13.20 -0.12 29.02
CA SER A 152 -12.55 1.18 29.12
C SER A 152 -11.87 1.35 30.48
N VAL A 153 -10.74 2.05 30.48
CA VAL A 153 -10.03 2.47 31.68
C VAL A 153 -9.74 3.97 31.62
N ARG A 154 -9.89 4.63 32.77
CA ARG A 154 -9.48 6.02 32.97
C ARG A 154 -8.71 6.14 34.27
N ARG A 155 -7.62 6.89 34.26
CA ARG A 155 -6.93 7.28 35.50
C ARG A 155 -7.61 8.49 36.12
N ARG A 156 -7.87 8.46 37.43
CA ARG A 156 -8.43 9.60 38.18
C ARG A 156 -7.54 9.94 39.36
N ASN A 157 -7.57 11.20 39.80
CA ASN A 157 -6.85 11.64 41.01
C ASN A 157 -7.60 11.25 42.29
N MET A 158 -7.94 9.96 42.41
CA MET A 158 -8.72 9.39 43.50
C MET A 158 -8.34 7.93 43.67
N TRP A 159 -7.95 7.55 44.88
CA TRP A 159 -7.65 6.16 45.23
C TRP A 159 -8.93 5.40 45.53
N GLN A 160 -9.08 4.21 44.95
CA GLN A 160 -10.13 3.28 45.32
C GLN A 160 -9.69 2.47 46.54
N ASP A 161 -10.63 2.26 47.47
CA ASP A 161 -10.44 1.34 48.59
C ASP A 161 -10.65 -0.09 48.09
N LEU A 162 -9.56 -0.72 47.65
CA LEU A 162 -9.55 -2.05 47.06
C LEU A 162 -8.80 -3.02 47.98
N PRO A 163 -9.27 -4.28 48.10
CA PRO A 163 -8.55 -5.28 48.85
C PRO A 163 -7.16 -5.51 48.24
N GLU A 164 -6.17 -5.69 49.11
CA GLU A 164 -4.83 -6.11 48.70
C GLU A 164 -4.90 -7.47 48.00
N ARG A 165 -4.50 -7.51 46.73
CA ARG A 165 -4.36 -8.74 45.94
C ARG A 165 -2.93 -8.85 45.47
N THR A 166 -2.38 -10.05 45.54
CA THR A 166 -0.99 -10.35 45.16
C THR A 166 -0.68 -10.02 43.70
N GLY A 167 -1.70 -9.99 42.83
CA GLY A 167 -1.58 -9.61 41.42
C GLY A 167 -1.86 -8.13 41.12
N ARG A 168 -2.01 -7.22 42.08
CA ARG A 168 -2.32 -5.82 41.76
C ARG A 168 -1.05 -5.03 41.42
N PHE A 169 -1.10 -4.18 40.40
CA PHE A 169 -0.07 -3.15 40.22
C PHE A 169 -0.18 -2.09 41.31
N PHE A 170 0.92 -1.81 42.01
CA PHE A 170 0.97 -0.84 43.11
C PHE A 170 1.87 0.36 42.86
N PHE A 171 2.80 0.26 41.91
CA PHE A 171 3.75 1.34 41.60
C PHE A 171 3.40 2.03 40.28
N ASP A 172 3.07 1.22 39.27
CA ASP A 172 2.80 1.72 37.93
C ASP A 172 1.29 1.74 37.67
N PRO A 173 0.76 2.80 37.00
CA PRO A 173 -0.66 2.96 36.72
C PRO A 173 -1.10 2.06 35.56
N CYS A 174 -1.00 0.74 35.78
CA CYS A 174 -1.22 -0.31 34.79
C CYS A 174 -2.38 -1.24 35.17
N VAL A 175 -2.91 -1.91 34.16
CA VAL A 175 -3.95 -2.93 34.26
C VAL A 175 -3.74 -3.98 33.16
N LEU A 176 -4.08 -5.23 33.45
CA LEU A 176 -4.00 -6.33 32.49
C LEU A 176 -5.38 -6.71 31.94
N GLY A 177 -5.39 -7.36 30.78
CA GLY A 177 -6.58 -8.02 30.25
C GLY A 177 -6.88 -9.32 30.99
N HIS A 178 -8.14 -9.71 31.17
CA HIS A 178 -8.54 -10.93 31.88
C HIS A 178 -8.08 -12.20 31.16
N GLU A 179 -8.02 -12.13 29.83
CA GLU A 179 -7.63 -13.21 28.96
C GLU A 179 -6.12 -13.44 28.99
N SER A 180 -5.71 -14.71 28.95
CA SER A 180 -4.32 -15.14 28.82
C SER A 180 -4.15 -16.02 27.58
N PHE A 181 -3.06 -15.80 26.85
CA PHE A 181 -2.75 -16.47 25.60
C PHE A 181 -1.49 -17.31 25.77
N SER A 182 -1.65 -18.63 25.67
CA SER A 182 -0.57 -19.62 25.75
C SER A 182 -0.34 -20.38 24.45
N SER A 183 -1.11 -20.06 23.41
CA SER A 183 -1.04 -20.62 22.05
C SER A 183 -1.89 -19.81 21.10
N GLY A 184 -1.67 -19.99 19.80
CA GLY A 184 -2.46 -19.45 18.71
C GLY A 184 -2.15 -18.00 18.36
N ARG A 185 -2.99 -17.48 17.46
CA ARG A 185 -2.95 -16.12 16.97
C ARG A 185 -4.12 -15.32 17.52
N HIS A 186 -3.85 -14.12 18.01
CA HIS A 186 -4.85 -13.26 18.66
C HIS A 186 -4.67 -11.81 18.23
N TYR A 187 -5.77 -11.10 18.04
CA TYR A 187 -5.79 -9.71 17.62
C TYR A 187 -6.85 -8.91 18.37
N TRP A 188 -6.53 -7.72 18.84
CA TRP A 188 -7.51 -6.76 19.36
C TRP A 188 -7.09 -5.34 19.01
N GLU A 189 -8.06 -4.43 19.03
CA GLU A 189 -7.82 -3.01 18.80
C GLU A 189 -8.11 -2.22 20.07
N VAL A 190 -7.35 -1.15 20.26
CA VAL A 190 -7.46 -0.23 21.39
C VAL A 190 -7.61 1.17 20.85
N GLU A 191 -8.72 1.81 21.18
CA GLU A 191 -8.94 3.23 20.95
C GLU A 191 -8.19 4.03 22.02
N VAL A 192 -7.21 4.80 21.57
CA VAL A 192 -6.36 5.67 22.41
C VAL A 192 -6.80 7.14 22.31
N GLY A 193 -7.60 7.48 21.30
CA GLY A 193 -8.16 8.82 21.10
C GLY A 193 -7.09 9.89 20.91
N ASP A 194 -7.23 11.00 21.63
CA ASP A 194 -6.33 12.16 21.64
C ASP A 194 -5.36 12.15 22.83
N ARG A 195 -5.25 11.02 23.56
CA ARG A 195 -4.36 10.90 24.70
C ARG A 195 -2.91 11.12 24.27
N THR A 196 -2.16 11.86 25.09
CA THR A 196 -0.74 12.17 24.86
C THR A 196 0.23 11.25 25.58
N TYR A 197 -0.29 10.38 26.45
CA TYR A 197 0.49 9.39 27.20
C TYR A 197 -0.30 8.09 27.42
N TRP A 198 0.31 6.98 27.01
CA TRP A 198 -0.19 5.62 27.19
C TRP A 198 0.89 4.60 26.81
N GLU A 199 0.76 3.41 27.36
CA GLU A 199 1.48 2.21 26.92
C GLU A 199 0.48 1.08 26.70
N LEU A 200 0.71 0.31 25.64
CA LEU A 200 -0.14 -0.83 25.29
C LEU A 200 0.68 -1.95 24.63
N GLY A 201 0.26 -3.18 24.86
CA GLY A 201 0.88 -4.37 24.27
C GLY A 201 0.49 -5.63 25.02
N VAL A 202 1.48 -6.49 25.25
CA VAL A 202 1.35 -7.69 26.08
C VAL A 202 2.50 -7.82 27.07
N CYS A 203 2.24 -8.50 28.17
CA CYS A 203 3.27 -8.94 29.10
C CYS A 203 3.10 -10.42 29.46
N GLU A 204 4.13 -11.07 29.96
CA GLU A 204 3.97 -12.39 30.59
C GLU A 204 3.09 -12.29 31.83
N GLU A 205 2.34 -13.35 32.14
CA GLU A 205 1.43 -13.35 33.29
C GLU A 205 2.16 -13.12 34.63
N ASN A 206 3.38 -13.66 34.73
CA ASN A 206 4.20 -13.65 35.95
C ASN A 206 5.26 -12.55 35.96
N VAL A 207 5.09 -11.48 35.18
CA VAL A 207 6.02 -10.34 35.24
C VAL A 207 6.13 -9.77 36.64
N GLU A 208 7.33 -9.34 37.00
CA GLU A 208 7.58 -8.66 38.26
C GLU A 208 6.90 -7.29 38.26
N ARG A 209 6.08 -7.03 39.29
CA ARG A 209 5.26 -5.81 39.44
C ARG A 209 5.80 -4.89 40.54
N THR A 210 7.09 -5.03 40.85
CA THR A 210 7.79 -4.23 41.86
C THR A 210 8.31 -2.93 41.26
N TRP A 211 8.67 -1.98 42.13
CA TRP A 211 9.18 -0.69 41.69
C TRP A 211 10.53 -0.82 40.96
N GLY A 212 10.68 -0.10 39.84
CA GLY A 212 11.97 0.05 39.15
C GLY A 212 12.25 -0.98 38.05
N ILE A 213 11.29 -1.84 37.72
CA ILE A 213 11.39 -2.73 36.56
C ILE A 213 11.25 -1.92 35.28
N THR A 214 12.22 -2.08 34.38
CA THR A 214 12.14 -1.46 33.06
C THR A 214 11.31 -2.34 32.13
N GLU A 215 10.18 -1.83 31.67
CA GLU A 215 9.37 -2.52 30.67
C GLU A 215 10.19 -2.77 29.39
N SER A 216 10.46 -4.04 29.13
CA SER A 216 11.20 -4.53 27.97
C SER A 216 10.99 -6.02 27.74
N PRO A 217 11.28 -6.56 26.54
CA PRO A 217 11.18 -7.99 26.27
C PRO A 217 12.01 -8.84 27.23
N GLN A 218 13.15 -8.33 27.70
CA GLN A 218 14.00 -9.01 28.68
C GLN A 218 13.31 -9.21 30.03
N ASN A 219 12.36 -8.34 30.36
CA ASN A 219 11.55 -8.40 31.58
C ASN A 219 10.12 -8.91 31.31
N GLY A 220 9.88 -9.49 30.12
CA GLY A 220 8.59 -10.08 29.77
C GLY A 220 7.53 -9.09 29.27
N PHE A 221 7.93 -7.93 28.73
CA PHE A 221 7.01 -6.93 28.17
C PHE A 221 7.27 -6.70 26.68
N TRP A 222 6.22 -6.80 25.87
CA TRP A 222 6.22 -6.44 24.44
C TRP A 222 5.15 -5.38 24.21
N ALA A 223 5.53 -4.12 24.42
CA ALA A 223 4.62 -2.99 24.37
C ALA A 223 5.22 -1.79 23.64
N MET A 224 4.37 -0.88 23.20
CA MET A 224 4.76 0.42 22.69
C MET A 224 4.11 1.53 23.48
N GLU A 225 4.76 2.69 23.49
CA GLU A 225 4.32 3.87 24.20
C GLU A 225 4.07 5.04 23.27
N LEU A 226 3.24 5.96 23.74
CA LEU A 226 3.29 7.37 23.38
C LEU A 226 3.77 8.14 24.62
N TYR A 227 4.90 8.83 24.52
CA TYR A 227 5.41 9.70 25.58
C TYR A 227 5.82 11.05 24.99
N ALA A 228 5.19 12.13 25.46
CA ALA A 228 5.49 13.49 25.01
C ALA A 228 5.49 13.63 23.47
N ASN A 229 4.45 13.09 22.83
CA ASN A 229 4.26 13.05 21.36
C ASN A 229 5.31 12.24 20.59
N LYS A 230 6.06 11.36 21.26
CA LYS A 230 6.99 10.43 20.62
C LYS A 230 6.49 9.01 20.81
N TYR A 231 6.40 8.29 19.71
CA TYR A 231 6.10 6.86 19.72
C TYR A 231 7.39 6.07 19.87
N GLN A 232 7.40 5.11 20.79
CA GLN A 232 8.55 4.23 20.98
C GLN A 232 8.08 2.79 21.20
N ALA A 233 8.80 1.82 20.65
CA ALA A 233 8.69 0.46 21.11
C ALA A 233 9.56 0.31 22.37
N LEU A 234 9.01 -0.37 23.38
CA LEU A 234 9.68 -0.63 24.65
C LEU A 234 10.72 -1.75 24.50
N SER A 235 11.59 -1.66 23.50
CA SER A 235 12.76 -2.53 23.35
C SER A 235 13.89 -2.07 24.28
N SER A 236 14.95 -2.87 24.37
CA SER A 236 16.18 -2.50 25.07
C SER A 236 17.36 -2.42 24.08
N PRO A 237 17.85 -1.22 23.72
CA PRO A 237 17.33 0.12 24.08
C PRO A 237 15.99 0.43 23.39
N ARG A 238 15.25 1.44 23.87
CA ARG A 238 13.95 1.84 23.30
C ARG A 238 14.10 2.27 21.84
N THR A 239 13.23 1.76 20.96
CA THR A 239 13.26 2.04 19.53
C THR A 239 12.28 3.15 19.19
N ALA A 240 12.75 4.27 18.64
CA ALA A 240 11.87 5.34 18.18
C ALA A 240 11.08 4.91 16.93
N LEU A 241 9.78 5.18 16.91
CA LEU A 241 8.87 4.84 15.81
C LEU A 241 8.52 6.12 15.02
N PRO A 242 8.99 6.27 13.77
CA PRO A 242 8.77 7.49 12.99
C PRO A 242 7.36 7.50 12.36
N LEU A 243 6.36 7.77 13.19
CA LEU A 243 4.97 7.93 12.75
C LEU A 243 4.71 9.39 12.34
N GLY A 244 4.16 9.58 11.15
CA GLY A 244 3.87 10.92 10.60
C GLY A 244 2.55 11.51 11.09
N GLU A 245 1.61 10.66 11.53
CA GLU A 245 0.27 11.04 11.97
C GLU A 245 -0.01 10.46 13.37
N PRO A 246 -0.77 11.16 14.23
CA PRO A 246 -1.21 10.63 15.51
C PRO A 246 -2.08 9.38 15.37
N LEU A 247 -1.85 8.39 16.23
CA LEU A 247 -2.68 7.19 16.30
C LEU A 247 -3.91 7.47 17.14
N SER A 248 -5.11 7.30 16.57
CA SER A 248 -6.37 7.29 17.32
C SER A 248 -6.75 5.88 17.80
N ARG A 249 -6.24 4.85 17.11
CA ARG A 249 -6.48 3.44 17.38
C ARG A 249 -5.26 2.60 17.05
N VAL A 250 -4.95 1.64 17.90
CA VAL A 250 -3.83 0.71 17.72
C VAL A 250 -4.34 -0.73 17.75
N GLY A 251 -4.01 -1.50 16.72
CA GLY A 251 -4.20 -2.94 16.67
C GLY A 251 -2.99 -3.66 17.22
N ILE A 252 -3.21 -4.63 18.10
CA ILE A 252 -2.18 -5.49 18.69
C ILE A 252 -2.43 -6.90 18.17
N PHE A 253 -1.39 -7.51 17.62
CA PHE A 253 -1.39 -8.86 17.09
C PHE A 253 -0.34 -9.70 17.79
N VAL A 254 -0.71 -10.90 18.21
CA VAL A 254 0.17 -11.89 18.81
C VAL A 254 0.09 -13.16 17.98
N ASP A 255 1.24 -13.68 17.55
CA ASP A 255 1.41 -15.05 17.06
C ASP A 255 2.31 -15.78 18.06
N TYR A 256 1.68 -16.57 18.94
CA TYR A 256 2.37 -17.17 20.08
C TYR A 256 3.43 -18.17 19.61
N GLU A 257 3.11 -19.01 18.64
CA GLU A 257 4.03 -20.03 18.11
C GLU A 257 5.17 -19.42 17.28
N ALA A 258 4.92 -18.34 16.54
CA ALA A 258 5.96 -17.65 15.78
C ALA A 258 6.85 -16.74 16.66
N GLY A 259 6.41 -16.40 17.87
CA GLY A 259 7.13 -15.48 18.75
C GLY A 259 6.94 -14.02 18.37
N ASP A 260 5.90 -13.68 17.60
CA ASP A 260 5.71 -12.35 17.04
C ASP A 260 4.69 -11.53 17.84
N VAL A 261 5.06 -10.29 18.19
CA VAL A 261 4.14 -9.27 18.69
C VAL A 261 4.22 -8.07 17.75
N SER A 262 3.11 -7.76 17.10
CA SER A 262 3.02 -6.74 16.05
C SER A 262 1.95 -5.68 16.34
N PHE A 263 2.22 -4.46 15.92
CA PHE A 263 1.36 -3.30 16.09
C PHE A 263 0.96 -2.74 14.74
N TYR A 264 -0.31 -2.36 14.60
CA TYR A 264 -0.89 -1.81 13.40
C TYR A 264 -1.69 -0.56 13.72
N SER A 265 -1.72 0.39 12.80
CA SER A 265 -2.65 1.51 12.84
C SER A 265 -4.07 0.98 12.62
N GLY A 266 -4.97 1.23 13.57
CA GLY A 266 -6.38 0.84 13.43
C GLY A 266 -7.15 1.66 12.39
N ALA A 267 -6.59 2.77 11.91
CA ALA A 267 -7.25 3.65 10.94
C ALA A 267 -7.10 3.15 9.49
N ASP A 268 -5.89 2.76 9.10
CA ASP A 268 -5.55 2.40 7.72
C ASP A 268 -4.90 1.01 7.58
N GLY A 269 -4.71 0.30 8.70
CA GLY A 269 -4.08 -1.01 8.73
C GLY A 269 -2.58 -0.99 8.46
N SER A 270 -1.96 0.19 8.48
CA SER A 270 -0.51 0.29 8.28
C SER A 270 0.24 -0.38 9.43
N HIS A 271 1.25 -1.17 9.08
CA HIS A 271 2.16 -1.75 10.07
C HIS A 271 2.98 -0.66 10.76
N ILE A 272 3.00 -0.71 12.09
CA ILE A 272 3.75 0.23 12.95
C ILE A 272 5.08 -0.39 13.36
N TYR A 273 5.03 -1.55 14.01
CA TYR A 273 6.21 -2.20 14.57
C TYR A 273 5.95 -3.68 14.81
N THR A 274 6.99 -4.51 14.69
CA THR A 274 6.98 -5.91 15.15
C THR A 274 8.23 -6.11 15.98
N PHE A 275 8.07 -6.67 17.18
CA PHE A 275 9.20 -7.04 18.00
C PHE A 275 10.02 -8.15 17.33
N PRO A 276 11.34 -8.21 17.56
CA PRO A 276 12.11 -9.39 17.20
C PRO A 276 11.47 -10.65 17.79
N GLN A 277 11.50 -11.74 17.03
CA GLN A 277 10.94 -13.03 17.45
C GLN A 277 11.43 -13.40 18.85
N ALA A 278 10.48 -13.71 19.72
CA ALA A 278 10.72 -14.02 21.11
C ALA A 278 10.29 -15.46 21.44
N SER A 279 11.00 -16.07 22.37
CA SER A 279 10.56 -17.31 23.00
C SER A 279 9.82 -16.95 24.29
N PHE A 280 8.49 -16.97 24.26
CA PHE A 280 7.67 -16.69 25.43
C PHE A 280 7.88 -17.77 26.49
N SER A 281 8.11 -17.37 27.74
CA SER A 281 8.37 -18.31 28.84
C SER A 281 7.09 -18.79 29.54
N GLY A 282 5.96 -18.14 29.26
CA GLY A 282 4.65 -18.48 29.79
C GLY A 282 3.50 -17.76 29.08
N PRO A 283 2.28 -17.85 29.61
CA PRO A 283 1.11 -17.18 29.05
C PRO A 283 1.30 -15.67 28.97
N LEU A 284 0.84 -15.08 27.88
CA LEU A 284 0.84 -13.63 27.66
C LEU A 284 -0.53 -13.05 28.03
N ARG A 285 -0.54 -11.87 28.62
CA ARG A 285 -1.76 -11.10 28.90
C ARG A 285 -1.70 -9.74 28.20
N PRO A 286 -2.85 -9.21 27.73
CA PRO A 286 -2.94 -7.82 27.30
C PRO A 286 -2.49 -6.87 28.42
N PHE A 287 -1.73 -5.85 28.05
CA PHE A 287 -1.08 -4.92 28.98
C PHE A 287 -1.42 -3.47 28.59
N PHE A 288 -1.83 -2.66 29.57
CA PHE A 288 -2.23 -1.27 29.37
C PHE A 288 -1.78 -0.39 30.54
N CYS A 289 -1.13 0.75 30.27
CA CYS A 289 -0.77 1.74 31.29
C CYS A 289 -1.18 3.17 30.92
N LEU A 290 -1.63 3.91 31.93
CA LEU A 290 -2.12 5.29 31.82
C LEU A 290 -1.33 6.20 32.78
N TRP A 291 -0.15 6.66 32.34
CA TRP A 291 0.75 7.48 33.17
C TRP A 291 0.18 8.82 33.63
N PHE A 292 -0.72 9.43 32.86
CA PHE A 292 -1.25 10.76 33.19
C PHE A 292 -2.78 10.79 33.14
N TYR A 293 -3.34 11.72 33.93
CA TYR A 293 -4.76 12.05 33.90
C TYR A 293 -5.13 12.63 32.54
N HIS A 294 -6.24 12.15 31.98
CA HIS A 294 -6.77 12.63 30.72
C HIS A 294 -8.29 12.39 30.70
N PRO A 295 -9.10 13.31 30.11
CA PRO A 295 -10.55 13.12 30.03
C PRO A 295 -10.94 11.90 29.18
N THR A 296 -10.21 11.66 28.09
CA THR A 296 -10.45 10.54 27.16
C THR A 296 -9.99 9.22 27.78
N PRO A 297 -10.89 8.22 27.95
CA PRO A 297 -10.50 6.89 28.41
C PRO A 297 -9.72 6.14 27.33
N LEU A 298 -8.93 5.14 27.74
CA LEU A 298 -8.42 4.12 26.82
C LEU A 298 -9.47 3.01 26.74
N THR A 299 -9.86 2.59 25.52
CA THR A 299 -11.00 1.69 25.31
C THR A 299 -10.66 0.54 24.36
N ILE A 300 -10.96 -0.69 24.75
CA ILE A 300 -10.83 -1.88 23.90
C ILE A 300 -12.02 -1.94 22.93
N CYS A 301 -11.72 -2.10 21.64
CA CYS A 301 -12.72 -2.22 20.58
C CYS A 301 -13.26 -3.65 20.49
N HIS A 302 -14.54 -3.77 20.13
CA HIS A 302 -15.22 -5.02 19.78
C HIS A 302 -16.03 -4.84 18.50
#